data_AF-A0A0F9HH34-F1
#
_entry.id   AF-A0A0F9HH34-F1
#
_cell.length_a   1.000
_cell.length_b   1.000
_cell.length_c   1.000
_cell.angle_alpha   90.00
_cell.angle_beta   90.00
_cell.angle_gamma   90.00
#
_symmetry.space_group_name_H-M   'P 1'
#
loop_
_entity.id
_entity.type
_entity.pdbx_description
1 polymer ?
#
loop_
_entity_poly.entity_id
_entity_poly.type
_entity_poly.pdbx_seq_one_letter_code
_entity_poly.pdbx_strand_id
1 'polypeptide(L)'
;RRIFIDAIRTTRKYGLGWMFISQTLSSLDYEIINQIRIFIFGFGLAWGNELRALREIIGGNREAIRLYQNFRDPQSGLGKKEYPFMTIGPISPLSFSGTPLFFNALNYPDEFTKVNFKI
;
A
#
# COMPACT_ATOMS: atom_id res chain seq x y z
N ARG A 1 16.63 11.97 -13.77
CA ARG A 1 16.47 11.35 -12.43
C ARG A 1 16.46 12.40 -11.31
N ARG A 2 17.52 13.21 -11.11
CA ARG A 2 17.54 14.28 -10.06
C ARG A 2 16.35 15.24 -10.12
N ILE A 3 16.02 15.77 -11.30
CA ILE A 3 14.88 16.71 -11.47
C ILE A 3 13.56 16.15 -10.92
N PHE A 4 13.29 14.85 -11.11
CA PHE A 4 12.03 14.25 -10.65
C PHE A 4 11.98 14.12 -9.12
N ILE A 5 13.08 13.68 -8.51
CA ILE A 5 13.22 13.59 -7.05
C ILE A 5 13.11 14.98 -6.43
N ASP A 6 13.79 15.97 -7.02
CA ASP A 6 13.75 17.36 -6.59
C ASP A 6 12.34 17.94 -6.71
N ALA A 7 11.61 17.63 -7.79
CA ALA A 7 10.23 18.02 -7.97
C ALA A 7 9.34 17.46 -6.86
N ILE A 8 9.43 16.16 -6.54
CA ILE A 8 8.65 15.54 -5.45
C ILE A 8 8.92 16.23 -4.11
N ARG A 9 10.19 16.43 -3.77
CA ARG A 9 10.59 17.08 -2.50
C ARG A 9 10.11 18.53 -2.41
N THR A 10 10.17 19.25 -3.51
CA THR A 10 9.88 20.69 -3.57
C THR A 10 8.38 20.96 -3.62
N THR A 11 7.65 20.26 -4.49
CA THR A 11 6.21 20.41 -4.68
C THR A 11 5.40 20.01 -3.44
N ARG A 12 5.90 19.07 -2.63
CA ARG A 12 5.33 18.74 -1.31
C ARG A 12 5.22 19.96 -0.39
N LYS A 13 6.17 20.89 -0.45
CA LYS A 13 6.14 22.13 0.36
C LYS A 13 5.02 23.08 -0.04
N TYR A 14 4.53 22.94 -1.28
CA TYR A 14 3.42 23.72 -1.84
C TYR A 14 2.07 22.99 -1.72
N GLY A 15 2.00 21.89 -0.97
CA GLY A 15 0.76 21.12 -0.78
C GLY A 15 0.40 20.17 -1.94
N LEU A 16 1.31 19.97 -2.90
CA LEU A 16 1.10 19.01 -3.99
C LEU A 16 1.42 17.59 -3.52
N GLY A 17 0.43 16.70 -3.67
CA GLY A 17 0.55 15.27 -3.38
C GLY A 17 1.06 14.48 -4.59
N TRP A 18 1.82 13.42 -4.31
CA TRP A 18 2.27 12.46 -5.31
C TRP A 18 1.73 11.09 -4.99
N MET A 19 1.23 10.39 -6.02
CA MET A 19 0.78 9.01 -5.92
C MET A 19 1.58 8.17 -6.92
N PHE A 20 2.14 7.06 -6.43
CA PHE A 20 2.87 6.10 -7.24
C PHE A 20 2.13 4.77 -7.22
N ILE A 21 1.95 4.18 -8.40
CA ILE A 21 1.36 2.85 -8.56
C ILE A 21 2.43 2.01 -9.25
N SER A 22 2.90 0.97 -8.58
CA SER A 22 3.97 0.08 -9.07
C SER A 22 3.69 -1.35 -8.67
N GLN A 23 4.15 -2.29 -9.50
CA GLN A 23 4.15 -3.73 -9.21
C GLN A 23 5.47 -4.21 -8.60
N THR A 24 6.52 -3.38 -8.64
CA THR A 24 7.87 -3.75 -8.23
C THR A 24 8.43 -2.67 -7.31
N LEU A 25 8.34 -2.91 -6.00
CA LEU A 25 8.91 -2.06 -4.96
C LEU A 25 10.42 -1.95 -5.07
N SER A 26 11.09 -3.07 -5.39
CA SER A 26 12.55 -3.11 -5.46
C SER A 26 13.15 -2.21 -6.57
N SER A 27 12.32 -1.79 -7.53
CA SER A 27 12.72 -0.87 -8.61
C SER A 27 12.60 0.61 -8.24
N LEU A 28 11.89 0.93 -7.16
CA LEU A 28 11.65 2.31 -6.75
C LEU A 28 12.90 2.93 -6.14
N ASP A 29 13.13 4.19 -6.49
CA ASP A 29 14.23 4.97 -5.94
C ASP A 29 14.02 5.20 -4.43
N TYR A 30 15.02 4.88 -3.62
CA TYR A 30 14.97 5.04 -2.17
C TYR A 30 14.70 6.49 -1.73
N GLU A 31 15.18 7.49 -2.49
CA GLU A 31 14.88 8.90 -2.20
C GLU A 31 13.39 9.21 -2.38
N ILE A 32 12.70 8.54 -3.32
CA ILE A 32 11.25 8.68 -3.51
C ILE A 32 10.51 7.96 -2.37
N ILE A 33 10.91 6.73 -2.03
CA ILE A 33 10.33 5.96 -0.93
C ILE A 33 10.36 6.78 0.37
N ASN A 34 11.47 7.44 0.66
CA ASN A 34 11.62 8.29 1.86
C ASN A 34 10.72 9.54 1.89
N GLN A 35 10.17 9.97 0.75
CA GLN A 35 9.20 11.07 0.72
C GLN A 35 7.75 10.60 0.86
N ILE A 36 7.48 9.31 0.66
CA ILE A 36 6.13 8.74 0.74
C ILE A 36 5.74 8.59 2.21
N ARG A 37 4.53 9.05 2.53
CA ARG A 37 3.97 8.96 3.90
C ARG A 37 2.95 7.84 4.08
N ILE A 38 2.31 7.43 2.99
CA ILE A 38 1.25 6.44 2.99
C ILE A 38 1.62 5.36 1.98
N PHE A 39 1.68 4.12 2.45
CA PHE A 39 1.86 2.96 1.60
C PHE A 39 0.60 2.11 1.61
N ILE A 40 0.25 1.57 0.44
CA ILE A 40 -0.86 0.65 0.22
C ILE A 40 -0.33 -0.51 -0.59
N PHE A 41 -0.30 -1.71 -0.01
CA PHE A 41 0.23 -2.92 -0.64
C PHE A 41 -0.90 -3.91 -0.86
N GLY A 42 -1.19 -4.22 -2.12
CA GLY A 42 -2.09 -5.33 -2.50
C GLY A 42 -1.36 -6.65 -2.56
N PHE A 43 -2.02 -7.72 -2.99
CA PHE A 43 -1.40 -9.03 -3.21
C PHE A 43 -0.23 -8.98 -4.23
N GLY A 44 0.76 -9.87 -4.08
CA GLY A 44 1.81 -10.13 -5.09
C GLY A 44 3.25 -9.87 -4.63
N LEU A 45 3.46 -9.24 -3.47
CA LEU A 45 4.82 -8.89 -2.96
C LEU A 45 5.34 -9.84 -1.87
N ALA A 46 4.72 -11.02 -1.74
CA ALA A 46 4.91 -11.92 -0.59
C ALA A 46 6.22 -12.74 -0.64
N TRP A 47 7.01 -12.65 -1.72
CA TRP A 47 8.20 -13.47 -1.97
C TRP A 47 9.35 -12.70 -2.63
N GLY A 48 10.56 -13.26 -2.57
CA GLY A 48 11.72 -12.78 -3.33
C GLY A 48 12.23 -11.39 -2.92
N ASN A 49 12.66 -10.62 -3.93
CA ASN A 49 13.15 -9.24 -3.75
C ASN A 49 12.06 -8.31 -3.23
N GLU A 50 10.83 -8.51 -3.66
CA GLU A 50 9.69 -7.66 -3.26
C GLU A 50 9.38 -7.80 -1.77
N LEU A 51 9.45 -9.03 -1.23
CA LEU A 51 9.30 -9.25 0.21
C LEU A 51 10.40 -8.57 1.03
N ARG A 52 11.63 -8.53 0.51
CA ARG A 52 12.74 -7.82 1.18
C ARG A 52 12.49 -6.31 1.18
N ALA A 53 12.15 -5.73 0.03
CA ALA A 53 11.83 -4.31 -0.07
C ALA A 53 10.64 -3.94 0.84
N LEU A 54 9.61 -4.79 0.87
CA LEU A 54 8.48 -4.62 1.79
C LEU A 54 8.94 -4.64 3.26
N ARG A 55 9.74 -5.63 3.67
CA ARG A 55 10.28 -5.73 5.03
C ARG A 55 11.06 -4.48 5.45
N GLU A 56 11.85 -3.92 4.54
CA GLU A 56 12.61 -2.69 4.78
C GLU A 56 11.68 -1.49 4.97
N ILE A 57 10.66 -1.33 4.11
CA ILE A 57 9.70 -0.21 4.20
C ILE A 57 8.90 -0.28 5.52
N ILE A 58 8.50 -1.47 5.96
CA ILE A 58 7.65 -1.61 7.16
C ILE A 58 8.43 -1.71 8.48
N GLY A 59 9.76 -1.50 8.45
CA GLY A 59 10.61 -1.54 9.64
C GLY A 59 10.76 -2.94 10.27
N GLY A 60 10.61 -4.00 9.48
CA GLY A 60 10.83 -5.37 9.94
C GLY A 60 9.75 -5.96 10.86
N ASN A 61 8.54 -5.39 10.89
CA ASN A 61 7.40 -5.94 11.65
C ASN A 61 7.03 -7.36 11.18
N ARG A 62 7.52 -8.37 11.89
CA ARG A 62 7.39 -9.79 11.51
C ARG A 62 5.95 -10.27 11.45
N GLU A 63 5.10 -9.79 12.36
CA GLU A 63 3.69 -10.17 12.42
C GLU A 63 2.93 -9.63 11.22
N ALA A 64 3.15 -8.35 10.88
CA ALA A 64 2.55 -7.75 9.69
C ALA A 64 2.99 -8.46 8.40
N ILE A 65 4.28 -8.83 8.29
CA ILE A 65 4.74 -9.63 7.15
C ILE A 65 4.03 -10.98 7.10
N ARG A 66 3.88 -11.66 8.23
CA ARG A 66 3.22 -12.97 8.27
C ARG A 66 1.75 -12.86 7.83
N LEU A 67 1.04 -11.83 8.28
CA LEU A 67 -0.34 -11.55 7.84
C LEU A 67 -0.40 -11.25 6.35
N TYR A 68 0.51 -10.41 5.86
CA TYR A 68 0.58 -10.06 4.44
C TYR A 68 0.87 -11.28 3.55
N GLN A 69 1.75 -12.18 3.96
CA GLN A 69 2.05 -13.41 3.22
C GLN A 69 0.85 -14.39 3.14
N ASN A 70 -0.16 -14.22 3.99
CA ASN A 70 -1.41 -14.97 3.93
C ASN A 70 -2.44 -14.37 2.96
N PHE A 71 -2.12 -13.26 2.28
CA PHE A 71 -2.99 -12.70 1.25
C PHE A 71 -3.24 -13.75 0.17
N ARG A 72 -4.51 -13.94 -0.17
CA ARG A 72 -4.92 -14.84 -1.25
C ARG A 72 -4.87 -14.09 -2.56
N ASP A 73 -4.55 -14.82 -3.63
CA ASP A 73 -4.64 -14.28 -4.98
C ASP A 73 -6.13 -13.99 -5.29
N PRO A 74 -6.50 -12.72 -5.59
CA PRO A 74 -7.87 -12.35 -5.92
C PRO A 74 -8.47 -13.12 -7.10
N GLN A 75 -7.63 -13.70 -7.99
CA GLN A 75 -8.09 -14.48 -9.14
C GLN A 75 -8.27 -15.97 -8.83
N SER A 76 -7.78 -16.46 -7.69
CA SER A 76 -7.76 -17.90 -7.37
C SER A 76 -9.06 -18.45 -6.76
N GLY A 77 -9.95 -17.59 -6.27
CA GLY A 77 -11.16 -18.01 -5.57
C GLY A 77 -12.31 -18.36 -6.52
N LEU A 78 -12.98 -19.50 -6.29
CA LEU A 78 -14.21 -19.91 -7.00
C LEU A 78 -15.47 -19.18 -6.50
N GLY A 79 -15.32 -18.05 -5.81
CA GLY A 79 -16.41 -17.32 -5.16
C GLY A 79 -16.28 -15.81 -5.30
N LYS A 80 -16.75 -15.07 -4.29
CA LYS A 80 -16.60 -13.62 -4.25
C LYS A 80 -15.11 -13.25 -4.28
N LYS A 81 -14.71 -12.40 -5.23
CA LYS A 81 -13.35 -11.86 -5.31
C LYS A 81 -13.09 -10.96 -4.11
N GLU A 82 -12.03 -11.25 -3.38
CA GLU A 82 -11.53 -10.43 -2.27
C GLU A 82 -10.21 -9.79 -2.68
N TYR A 83 -10.06 -8.52 -2.37
CA TYR A 83 -8.86 -7.73 -2.68
C TYR A 83 -8.22 -7.27 -1.39
N PRO A 84 -7.33 -8.08 -0.78
CA PRO A 84 -6.70 -7.73 0.48
C PRO A 84 -5.63 -6.67 0.28
N PHE A 85 -5.60 -5.70 1.19
CA PHE A 85 -4.62 -4.62 1.24
C PHE A 85 -4.03 -4.49 2.64
N MET A 86 -2.73 -4.20 2.69
CA MET A 86 -2.02 -3.74 3.87
C MET A 86 -1.66 -2.27 3.69
N THR A 87 -1.94 -1.43 4.68
CA THR A 87 -1.63 0.00 4.63
C THR A 87 -0.81 0.48 5.81
N ILE A 88 0.07 1.44 5.55
CA ILE A 88 0.99 2.01 6.55
C ILE A 88 1.01 3.51 6.39
N GLY A 89 1.14 4.22 7.52
CA GLY A 89 1.15 5.67 7.57
C GLY A 89 -0.11 6.23 8.24
N PRO A 90 -0.27 7.56 8.24
CA PRO A 90 -1.39 8.25 8.89
C PRO A 90 -2.66 8.17 8.01
N ILE A 91 -3.11 6.96 7.70
CA ILE A 91 -4.31 6.70 6.89
C ILE A 91 -5.60 6.72 7.74
N SER A 92 -5.48 6.55 9.06
CA SER A 92 -6.59 6.58 10.02
C SER A 92 -6.13 7.14 11.35
N PRO A 93 -7.01 7.78 12.15
CA PRO A 93 -6.72 8.11 13.55
C PRO A 93 -6.32 6.88 14.39
N LEU A 94 -6.68 5.67 13.98
CA LEU A 94 -6.26 4.44 14.66
C LEU A 94 -4.85 3.97 14.24
N SER A 95 -4.28 4.51 13.16
CA SER A 95 -2.97 4.11 12.64
C SER A 95 -1.79 4.96 13.17
N PHE A 96 -2.03 5.85 14.14
CA PHE A 96 -0.98 6.66 14.77
C PHE A 96 0.11 5.81 15.46
N SER A 97 -0.18 4.55 15.83
CA SER A 97 0.80 3.62 16.41
C SER A 97 1.86 3.12 15.40
N GLY A 98 1.76 3.49 14.12
CA GLY A 98 2.65 2.97 13.07
C GLY A 98 2.39 1.50 12.71
N THR A 99 1.39 0.88 13.33
CA THR A 99 0.99 -0.50 13.05
C THR A 99 0.29 -0.58 11.68
N PRO A 100 0.67 -1.54 10.82
CA PRO A 100 -0.02 -1.76 9.56
C PRO A 100 -1.49 -2.13 9.76
N LEU A 101 -2.38 -1.53 8.97
CA LEU A 101 -3.79 -1.89 8.90
C LEU A 101 -4.04 -2.85 7.73
N PHE A 102 -4.93 -3.81 7.93
CA PHE A 102 -5.30 -4.80 6.93
C PHE A 102 -6.79 -4.74 6.65
N PHE A 103 -7.19 -4.74 5.39
CA PHE A 103 -8.59 -4.75 5.00
C PHE A 103 -8.79 -5.38 3.62
N ASN A 104 -10.02 -5.82 3.33
CA ASN A 104 -10.46 -6.18 1.98
C ASN A 104 -11.14 -4.98 1.34
N ALA A 105 -10.67 -4.55 0.17
CA ALA A 105 -11.29 -3.45 -0.56
C ALA A 105 -12.68 -3.85 -1.08
N LEU A 106 -13.58 -2.86 -1.13
CA LEU A 106 -14.89 -3.01 -1.74
C LEU A 106 -14.77 -3.16 -3.25
N ASN A 107 -15.63 -3.99 -3.83
CA ASN A 107 -15.79 -4.03 -5.28
C ASN A 107 -16.42 -2.73 -5.79
N TYR A 108 -15.70 -2.00 -6.64
CA TYR A 108 -16.22 -0.82 -7.33
C TYR A 108 -16.85 -1.23 -8.67
N PRO A 109 -18.05 -0.72 -9.03
CA PRO A 109 -18.85 0.28 -8.30
C PRO A 109 -19.85 -0.29 -7.28
N ASP A 110 -20.22 -1.56 -7.40
CA ASP A 110 -21.45 -2.08 -6.75
C ASP A 110 -21.41 -2.07 -5.22
N GLU A 111 -20.35 -2.58 -4.60
CA GLU A 111 -20.26 -2.61 -3.13
C GLU A 111 -19.97 -1.24 -2.57
N PHE A 112 -19.13 -0.47 -3.26
CA PHE A 112 -18.82 0.90 -2.87
C PHE A 112 -20.08 1.76 -2.79
N THR A 113 -20.93 1.69 -3.83
CA THR A 113 -22.15 2.50 -3.88
C THR A 113 -23.18 2.04 -2.85
N LYS A 114 -23.38 0.73 -2.69
CA LYS A 114 -24.28 0.15 -1.67
C LYS A 114 -23.92 0.59 -0.25
N VAL A 115 -22.64 0.46 0.13
CA VAL A 115 -22.17 0.77 1.50
C VAL A 115 -22.28 2.26 1.80
N ASN A 116 -21.96 3.13 0.84
CA ASN A 116 -21.87 4.57 1.09
C ASN A 116 -23.18 5.34 0.80
N PHE A 117 -23.99 4.87 -0.15
CA PHE A 117 -25.18 5.59 -0.60
C PHE A 117 -26.50 4.84 -0.34
N LYS A 118 -26.46 3.61 0.20
CA LYS A 118 -27.64 2.76 0.46
C LYS A 118 -28.56 2.59 -0.77
N ILE A 119 -27.97 2.58 -1.96
CA ILE A 119 -28.64 2.32 -3.24
C ILE A 119 -28.64 0.82 -3.50
#